data_AF-A0A1C5SIL3-F1
#
_entry.id   AF-A0A1C5SIL3-F1
#
_cell.length_a   1.000
_cell.length_b   1.000
_cell.length_c   1.000
_cell.angle_alpha   90.00
_cell.angle_beta   90.00
_cell.angle_gamma   90.00
#
_symmetry.space_group_name_H-M   'P 1'
#
loop_
_entity.id
_entity.type
_entity.pdbx_description
1 polymer ?
#
loop_
_entity_poly.entity_id
_entity_poly.type
_entity_poly.pdbx_seq_one_letter_code
_entity_poly.pdbx_strand_id
1 'polypeptide(L)'
;MNMWGFPAKEGCAPTFMGVLEKEFKIFFEQAVPVNPQKAEYLLPTLIGGMLRDGKCTVKVLETRDKWFGVTYKEDKEVVVESFRKLIKDGMYEEELYRDVTIVKD
;
A
#
# COMPACT_ATOMS: atom_id res chain seq x y z
N MET A 1 -0.72 -7.52 3.26
CA MET A 1 -1.23 -6.37 2.49
C MET A 1 -0.65 -5.09 3.06
N ASN A 2 -0.30 -4.12 2.22
CA ASN A 2 0.21 -2.80 2.61
C ASN A 2 -0.75 -1.71 2.12
N MET A 3 -1.86 -1.48 2.84
CA MET A 3 -2.89 -0.50 2.49
C MET A 3 -3.01 0.53 3.62
N TRP A 4 -2.73 1.80 3.31
CA TRP A 4 -2.73 2.89 4.28
C TRP A 4 -3.62 4.03 3.79
N GLY A 5 -4.36 4.63 4.72
CA GLY A 5 -5.05 5.90 4.51
C GLY A 5 -4.34 7.01 5.26
N PHE A 6 -4.02 8.11 4.57
CA PHE A 6 -3.43 9.30 5.17
C PHE A 6 -4.40 10.49 5.06
N PRO A 7 -4.75 11.16 6.16
CA PRO A 7 -5.68 12.28 6.12
C PRO A 7 -5.21 13.42 5.22
N ALA A 8 -6.11 13.95 4.41
CA ALA A 8 -5.91 15.10 3.55
C ALA A 8 -7.17 15.98 3.53
N LYS A 9 -7.00 17.29 3.34
CA LYS A 9 -8.12 18.16 2.95
C LYS A 9 -8.39 17.98 1.47
N GLU A 10 -9.63 18.20 1.05
CA GLU A 10 -10.00 18.16 -0.37
C GLU A 10 -9.13 19.13 -1.18
N GLY A 11 -8.64 18.66 -2.33
CA GLY A 11 -7.72 19.41 -3.19
C GLY A 11 -6.31 19.62 -2.61
N CYS A 12 -5.97 19.04 -1.46
CA CYS A 12 -4.65 19.19 -0.83
C CYS A 12 -3.90 17.86 -0.75
N ALA A 13 -2.57 17.93 -0.72
CA ALA A 13 -1.75 16.77 -0.39
C ALA A 13 -1.99 16.31 1.07
N PRO A 14 -1.90 15.00 1.36
CA PRO A 14 -1.96 14.51 2.74
C PRO A 14 -0.86 15.12 3.61
N THR A 15 -1.18 15.47 4.85
CA THR A 15 -0.21 16.05 5.80
C THR A 15 1.02 15.14 5.99
N PHE A 16 0.83 13.82 5.86
CA PHE A 16 1.90 12.84 5.96
C PHE A 16 2.98 12.98 4.87
N MET A 17 2.70 13.63 3.74
CA MET A 17 3.71 13.90 2.71
C MET A 17 4.85 14.77 3.24
N GLY A 18 4.56 15.76 4.08
CA GLY A 18 5.61 16.59 4.71
C GLY A 18 6.46 15.80 5.71
N VAL A 19 5.85 14.81 6.39
CA VAL A 19 6.59 13.89 7.26
C VAL A 19 7.55 13.03 6.44
N LEU A 20 7.06 12.44 5.34
CA LEU A 20 7.90 11.65 4.44
C LEU A 20 9.07 12.48 3.91
N GLU A 21 8.83 13.69 3.42
CA GLU A 21 9.90 14.54 2.89
C GLU A 21 10.99 14.83 3.93
N LYS A 22 10.59 15.20 5.15
CA LYS A 22 11.52 15.50 6.24
C LYS A 22 12.32 14.25 6.65
N GLU A 23 11.62 13.16 6.95
CA GLU A 23 12.23 11.96 7.51
C GLU A 23 13.04 11.17 6.45
N PHE A 24 12.73 11.36 5.17
CA PHE A 24 13.52 10.80 4.07
C PHE A 24 14.90 11.47 3.95
N LYS A 25 14.99 12.79 4.18
CA LYS A 25 16.29 13.49 4.27
C LYS A 25 17.14 12.92 5.41
N ILE A 26 16.54 12.76 6.59
CA ILE A 26 17.21 12.16 7.76
C ILE A 26 17.66 10.72 7.45
N PHE A 27 16.82 9.91 6.81
CA PHE A 27 17.17 8.57 6.38
C PHE A 27 18.41 8.55 5.45
N PHE A 28 18.50 9.48 4.50
CA PHE A 28 19.66 9.60 3.62
C PHE A 28 20.94 10.02 4.36
N GLU A 29 20.82 10.89 5.35
CA GLU A 29 21.97 11.36 6.13
C GLU A 29 22.48 10.29 7.10
N GLN A 30 21.60 9.44 7.62
CA GLN A 30 21.92 8.54 8.72
C GLN A 30 21.97 7.06 8.32
N ALA A 31 20.93 6.54 7.67
CA ALA A 31 20.81 5.11 7.41
C ALA A 31 21.55 4.69 6.14
N VAL A 32 21.49 5.50 5.08
CA VAL A 32 22.13 5.18 3.80
C VAL A 32 23.66 5.02 3.92
N PRO A 33 24.41 5.89 4.62
CA PRO A 33 25.87 5.74 4.72
C PRO A 33 26.32 4.48 5.46
N VAL A 34 25.47 3.91 6.33
CA VAL A 34 25.79 2.70 7.10
C VAL A 34 25.83 1.47 6.19
N ASN A 35 24.85 1.30 5.31
CA ASN A 35 24.86 0.25 4.30
C ASN A 35 23.96 0.62 3.10
N PRO A 36 24.49 1.33 2.09
CA PRO A 36 23.68 1.83 0.98
C PRO A 36 22.96 0.71 0.20
N GLN A 37 23.55 -0.48 0.13
CA GLN A 37 23.01 -1.62 -0.64
C GLN A 37 21.80 -2.29 0.05
N LYS A 38 21.61 -2.04 1.35
CA LYS A 38 20.53 -2.64 2.15
C LYS A 38 19.64 -1.60 2.84
N ALA A 39 19.87 -0.32 2.58
CA ALA A 39 19.09 0.74 3.21
C ALA A 39 17.69 0.79 2.58
N GLU A 40 16.66 0.55 3.40
CA GLU A 40 15.25 0.58 2.97
C GLU A 40 14.44 1.60 3.77
N TYR A 41 13.74 2.49 3.08
CA TYR A 41 12.85 3.47 3.69
C TYR A 41 11.41 2.95 3.72
N LEU A 42 11.07 2.25 4.80
CA LEU A 42 9.81 1.51 4.93
C LEU A 42 8.78 2.29 5.76
N LEU A 43 7.58 2.48 5.19
CA LEU A 43 6.41 3.03 5.90
C LEU A 43 6.14 2.39 7.28
N PRO A 44 6.09 1.05 7.45
CA PRO A 44 5.81 0.45 8.75
C PRO A 44 6.89 0.77 9.80
N THR A 45 8.15 0.89 9.38
CA THR A 45 9.26 1.24 10.29
C THR A 45 9.12 2.68 10.77
N LEU A 46 8.88 3.61 9.84
CA LEU A 46 8.70 5.02 10.15
C LEU A 46 7.49 5.27 11.04
N ILE A 47 6.31 4.81 10.61
CA ILE A 47 5.05 4.98 11.34
C ILE A 47 5.13 4.27 12.70
N GLY A 48 5.74 3.07 12.75
CA GLY A 48 5.98 2.35 14.00
C GLY A 48 6.87 3.13 14.98
N GLY A 49 7.88 3.83 14.49
CA GLY A 49 8.69 4.75 15.31
C GLY A 49 7.88 5.93 15.85
N MET A 50 7.11 6.59 14.98
CA MET A 50 6.25 7.71 15.38
C MET A 50 5.18 7.30 16.40
N LEU A 51 4.63 6.09 16.28
CA LEU A 51 3.69 5.52 17.26
C LEU A 51 4.35 5.35 18.63
N ARG A 52 5.56 4.78 18.69
CA ARG A 52 6.32 4.62 19.95
C ARG A 52 6.66 5.95 20.60
N ASP A 53 6.98 6.95 19.79
CA ASP A 53 7.29 8.31 20.24
C ASP A 53 6.04 9.13 20.62
N GLY A 54 4.82 8.60 20.45
CA GLY A 54 3.58 9.33 20.69
C GLY A 54 3.31 10.48 19.70
N LYS A 55 3.99 10.49 18.54
CA LYS A 55 3.90 11.54 17.52
C LYS A 55 2.73 11.36 16.56
N CYS A 56 2.13 10.17 16.52
CA CYS A 56 0.94 9.91 15.73
C CYS A 56 0.06 8.84 16.38
N THR A 57 -1.13 8.66 15.84
CA THR A 57 -2.04 7.56 16.13
C THR A 57 -2.43 6.88 14.83
N VAL A 58 -2.60 5.56 14.85
CA VAL A 58 -3.08 4.78 13.70
C VAL A 58 -4.40 4.12 14.06
N LYS A 59 -5.44 4.37 13.27
CA LYS A 59 -6.72 3.69 13.39
C LYS A 59 -6.73 2.47 12.46
N VAL A 60 -6.92 1.28 13.02
CA VAL A 60 -7.12 0.06 12.25
C VAL A 60 -8.57 0.01 11.78
N LEU A 61 -8.77 -0.12 10.46
CA LEU A 61 -10.09 -0.30 9.87
C LEU A 61 -10.27 -1.77 9.51
N GLU A 62 -11.32 -2.38 10.05
CA GLU A 62 -11.66 -3.77 9.77
C GLU A 62 -12.34 -3.89 8.40
N THR A 63 -12.02 -4.95 7.67
CA THR A 63 -12.71 -5.32 6.42
C THR A 63 -13.22 -6.76 6.51
N ARG A 64 -14.30 -7.05 5.78
CA ARG A 64 -14.82 -8.40 5.59
C ARG A 64 -14.15 -9.12 4.42
N ASP A 65 -13.38 -8.38 3.61
CA ASP A 65 -12.68 -8.92 2.45
C ASP A 65 -11.49 -9.75 2.88
N LYS A 66 -11.19 -10.77 2.06
CA LYS A 66 -10.02 -11.62 2.23
C LYS A 66 -8.96 -11.21 1.24
N TRP A 67 -7.77 -10.90 1.75
CA TRP A 67 -6.61 -10.70 0.89
C TRP A 67 -6.10 -12.04 0.36
N PHE A 68 -5.84 -12.09 -0.93
CA PHE A 68 -5.13 -13.18 -1.60
C PHE A 68 -4.13 -12.59 -2.59
N GLY A 69 -3.02 -13.29 -2.81
CA GLY A 69 -1.93 -12.85 -3.67
C GLY A 69 -0.93 -13.98 -3.87
N VAL A 70 -0.05 -13.81 -4.86
CA VAL A 70 0.99 -14.79 -5.18
C VAL A 70 2.27 -14.39 -4.48
N THR A 71 2.69 -15.15 -3.47
CA THR A 71 3.99 -14.95 -2.80
C THR A 71 5.00 -15.96 -3.34
N TYR A 72 4.57 -17.21 -3.50
CA TYR A 72 5.31 -18.28 -4.15
C TYR A 72 4.60 -18.75 -5.42
N LYS A 73 5.32 -19.49 -6.27
CA LYS A 73 4.79 -19.95 -7.56
C LYS A 73 3.53 -20.81 -7.38
N GLU A 74 3.51 -21.57 -6.30
CA GLU A 74 2.46 -22.53 -5.93
C GLU A 74 1.14 -21.84 -5.57
N ASP A 75 1.18 -20.58 -5.12
CA ASP A 75 -0.02 -19.80 -4.77
C ASP A 75 -0.88 -19.44 -6.00
N LYS A 76 -0.31 -19.54 -7.21
CA LYS A 76 -0.95 -19.11 -8.46
C LYS A 76 -2.30 -19.78 -8.68
N GLU A 77 -2.41 -21.09 -8.48
CA GLU A 77 -3.65 -21.83 -8.75
C GLU A 77 -4.79 -21.36 -7.84
N VAL A 78 -4.49 -21.14 -6.56
CA VAL A 78 -5.46 -20.65 -5.56
C VAL A 78 -5.93 -19.23 -5.89
N VAL A 79 -5.02 -18.35 -6.31
CA VAL A 79 -5.35 -16.97 -6.70
C VAL A 79 -6.23 -16.94 -7.94
N VAL A 80 -5.90 -17.74 -8.97
CA VAL A 80 -6.71 -17.82 -10.18
C VAL A 80 -8.12 -18.34 -9.86
N GLU A 81 -8.24 -19.36 -9.03
CA GLU A 81 -9.55 -19.88 -8.63
C GLU A 81 -10.35 -18.87 -7.80
N SER A 82 -9.68 -18.07 -6.96
CA SER A 82 -10.32 -16.99 -6.22
C SER A 82 -10.95 -15.95 -7.15
N PHE A 83 -10.25 -15.56 -8.23
CA PHE A 83 -10.82 -14.67 -9.25
C PHE A 83 -11.99 -15.31 -10.01
N ARG A 84 -11.86 -16.58 -10.44
CA ARG A 84 -12.97 -17.29 -11.11
C ARG A 84 -14.22 -17.34 -10.26
N LYS A 85 -14.06 -17.57 -8.95
CA LYS A 85 -15.17 -17.56 -8.01
C LYS A 85 -15.84 -16.19 -7.94
N LEU A 86 -15.05 -15.12 -7.81
CA LEU A 86 -15.59 -13.75 -7.74
C LEU A 86 -16.37 -13.38 -9.01
N ILE A 87 -15.90 -13.79 -10.19
CA ILE A 87 -16.63 -13.60 -11.46
C ILE A 87 -17.90 -14.43 -11.48
N LYS A 88 -17.83 -15.72 -11.12
CA LYS A 88 -18.98 -16.62 -11.07
C LYS A 88 -20.07 -16.14 -10.11
N ASP A 89 -19.67 -15.55 -8.99
CA ASP A 89 -20.57 -14.96 -8.00
C ASP A 89 -21.16 -13.61 -8.47
N GLY A 90 -20.74 -13.09 -9.62
CA GLY A 90 -21.20 -11.82 -10.18
C GLY A 90 -20.63 -10.58 -9.51
N MET A 91 -19.57 -10.72 -8.69
CA MET A 91 -18.92 -9.58 -8.03
C MET A 91 -18.11 -8.73 -9.01
N TYR A 92 -17.60 -9.34 -10.08
CA TYR A 92 -16.88 -8.67 -11.16
C TYR A 92 -17.30 -9.27 -12.51
N GLU A 93 -17.23 -8.45 -13.56
CA GLU A 93 -17.34 -8.93 -14.94
C GLU A 93 -16.05 -9.64 -15.37
N GLU A 94 -16.17 -10.55 -16.35
CA GLU A 94 -15.00 -11.24 -16.92
C GLU A 94 -14.07 -10.25 -17.64
N GLU A 95 -14.64 -9.28 -18.36
CA GLU A 95 -13.91 -8.20 -19.01
C GLU A 95 -13.99 -6.90 -18.19
N LEU A 96 -13.23 -6.82 -17.09
CA LEU A 96 -13.29 -5.73 -16.11
C LEU A 96 -13.20 -4.29 -16.70
N TYR A 97 -12.56 -4.12 -17.85
CA TYR A 97 -12.30 -2.80 -18.47
C TYR A 97 -13.09 -2.55 -19.76
N ARG A 98 -14.10 -3.37 -20.07
CA ARG A 98 -14.83 -3.28 -21.34
C ARG A 98 -15.50 -1.92 -21.57
N ASP A 99 -15.86 -1.24 -20.49
CA ASP A 99 -16.50 0.08 -20.46
C ASP A 99 -15.52 1.24 -20.39
N VAL A 100 -14.21 0.98 -20.24
CA VAL A 100 -13.18 2.01 -20.19
C VAL A 100 -12.76 2.39 -21.61
N THR A 101 -13.13 3.60 -22.04
CA THR A 101 -12.62 4.18 -23.29
C THR A 101 -11.18 4.66 -23.07
N ILE A 102 -10.20 3.92 -23.59
CA ILE A 102 -8.82 4.39 -23.63
C ILE A 102 -8.75 5.49 -24.68
N VAL A 103 -8.70 6.75 -24.24
CA VAL A 103 -8.33 7.88 -25.08
C VAL A 103 -6.86 7.64 -25.48
N LYS A 104 -6.64 7.26 -26.74
CA LYS A 104 -5.30 7.25 -27.31
C LYS A 104 -4.96 8.68 -27.69
N ASP A 105 -3.96 9.25 -27.02
CA ASP A 105 -3.25 10.45 -27.46
C ASP A 105 -2.51 10.18 -28.79
#